data_AF-A0A834F560-F1
#
_entry.id   AF-A0A834F560-F1
#
_cell.length_a   1.000
_cell.length_b   1.000
_cell.length_c   1.000
_cell.angle_alpha   90.00
_cell.angle_beta   90.00
_cell.angle_gamma   90.00
#
_symmetry.space_group_name_H-M   'P 1'
#
loop_
_entity.id
_entity.type
_entity.pdbx_description
1 polymer ?
#
loop_
_entity_poly.entity_id
_entity_poly.type
_entity_poly.pdbx_seq_one_letter_code
_entity_poly.pdbx_strand_id
1 'polypeptide(L)'
;MAKIVGAKPSEVALMNGLTVNLHLLMLSFYKPTTSRHKILLEARAFPSDHYAVESQIRLRGFDPQHSMLMLSPREGEATLRTADILEAIEKEGESIAVVMLSGVQYYTGQLFDMAAITQAGHKKGCFRRF
;
A
#
# COMPACT_ATOMS: atom_id res chain seq x y z
N MET A 1 16.68 -14.40 8.07
CA MET A 1 15.54 -13.56 7.65
C MET A 1 14.78 -14.14 6.46
N ALA A 2 15.43 -14.49 5.34
CA ALA A 2 14.76 -15.02 4.14
C ALA A 2 13.73 -16.15 4.39
N LYS A 3 14.07 -17.13 5.24
CA LYS A 3 13.14 -18.20 5.64
C LYS A 3 11.89 -17.70 6.39
N ILE A 4 12.01 -16.64 7.19
CA ILE A 4 10.89 -16.09 7.99
C ILE A 4 9.88 -15.40 7.09
N VAL A 5 10.36 -14.64 6.10
CA VAL A 5 9.51 -13.91 5.14
C VAL A 5 9.13 -14.75 3.90
N GLY A 6 9.59 -16.01 3.83
CA GLY A 6 9.28 -16.92 2.72
C GLY A 6 9.90 -16.54 1.37
N ALA A 7 11.06 -15.88 1.36
CA ALA A 7 11.73 -15.38 0.14
C ALA A 7 13.10 -16.03 -0.10
N LYS A 8 13.68 -15.84 -1.29
CA LYS A 8 15.08 -16.24 -1.57
C LYS A 8 16.05 -15.31 -0.84
N PRO A 9 17.27 -15.77 -0.49
CA PRO A 9 18.28 -14.89 0.11
C PRO A 9 18.60 -13.63 -0.71
N SER A 10 18.55 -13.73 -2.04
CA SER A 10 18.77 -12.60 -2.96
C SER A 10 17.61 -11.61 -3.02
N GLU A 11 16.45 -11.94 -2.47
CA GLU A 11 15.25 -11.09 -2.47
C GLU A 11 15.08 -10.34 -1.14
N VAL A 12 16.02 -10.50 -0.18
CA VAL A 12 15.94 -9.90 1.15
C VAL A 12 17.21 -9.11 1.47
N ALA A 13 17.06 -7.82 1.72
CA ALA A 13 18.12 -6.95 2.23
C ALA A 13 17.86 -6.61 3.71
N LEU A 14 18.90 -6.73 4.55
CA LEU A 14 18.90 -6.26 5.94
C LEU A 14 19.65 -4.93 5.99
N MET A 15 18.91 -3.81 6.02
CA MET A 15 19.49 -2.47 5.96
C MET A 15 18.57 -1.44 6.62
N ASN A 16 19.13 -0.30 7.06
CA ASN A 16 18.44 0.87 7.61
C ASN A 16 17.32 0.55 8.65
N GLY A 17 16.38 1.49 8.81
CA GLY A 17 15.10 1.27 9.50
C GLY A 17 13.92 1.12 8.54
N LEU A 18 12.77 0.70 9.07
CA LEU A 18 11.56 0.39 8.28
C LEU A 18 11.14 1.54 7.36
N THR A 19 10.91 2.75 7.91
CA THR A 19 10.41 3.89 7.13
C THR A 19 11.42 4.35 6.08
N VAL A 20 12.73 4.27 6.36
CA VAL A 20 13.77 4.56 5.37
C VAL A 20 13.69 3.57 4.20
N ASN A 21 13.57 2.27 4.48
CA ASN A 21 13.42 1.26 3.42
C ASN A 21 12.13 1.44 2.62
N LEU A 22 11.03 1.83 3.29
CA LEU A 22 9.77 2.13 2.61
C LEU A 22 9.93 3.28 1.61
N HIS A 23 10.64 4.35 1.99
CA HIS A 23 10.97 5.43 1.05
C HIS A 23 11.78 4.94 -0.16
N LEU A 24 12.80 4.11 0.06
CA LEU A 24 13.63 3.57 -1.03
C LEU A 24 12.81 2.71 -2.01
N LEU A 25 11.90 1.90 -1.49
CA LEU A 25 10.95 1.13 -2.31
C LEU A 25 10.02 2.06 -3.09
N MET A 26 9.41 3.04 -2.43
CA MET A 26 8.46 3.96 -3.07
C MET A 26 9.12 4.81 -4.16
N LEU A 27 10.36 5.26 -3.97
CA LEU A 27 11.11 5.96 -5.03
C LEU A 27 11.24 5.14 -6.31
N SER A 28 11.34 3.80 -6.17
CA SER A 28 11.51 2.88 -7.27
C SER A 28 10.18 2.43 -7.89
N PHE A 29 9.17 2.14 -7.07
CA PHE A 29 7.91 1.52 -7.50
C PHE A 29 6.77 2.52 -7.73
N TYR A 30 6.73 3.64 -6.99
CA TYR A 30 5.73 4.68 -7.20
C TYR A 30 6.17 5.61 -8.34
N LYS A 31 5.75 5.24 -9.56
CA LYS A 31 5.95 5.97 -10.82
C LYS A 31 4.60 6.47 -11.35
N PRO A 32 3.98 7.47 -10.70
CA PRO A 32 2.63 7.91 -11.03
C PRO A 32 2.55 8.56 -12.42
N THR A 33 1.38 8.47 -13.03
CA THR A 33 0.97 9.24 -14.21
C THR A 33 -0.25 10.09 -13.87
N THR A 34 -0.64 11.01 -14.75
CA THR A 34 -1.87 11.82 -14.56
C THR A 34 -3.13 10.97 -14.39
N SER A 35 -3.21 9.81 -15.03
CA SER A 35 -4.34 8.88 -14.90
C SER A 35 -4.19 7.86 -13.76
N ARG A 36 -2.96 7.58 -13.31
CA ARG A 36 -2.66 6.54 -12.33
C ARG A 36 -1.63 7.05 -11.31
N HIS A 37 -2.12 7.71 -10.28
CA HIS A 37 -1.29 8.35 -9.25
C HIS A 37 -1.69 8.02 -7.82
N LYS A 38 -2.82 7.32 -7.61
CA LYS A 38 -3.31 7.04 -6.25
C LYS A 38 -2.46 5.97 -5.56
N ILE A 39 -2.29 6.10 -4.25
CA ILE A 39 -1.77 5.06 -3.36
C ILE A 39 -2.90 4.64 -2.45
N LEU A 40 -3.21 3.34 -2.42
CA LEU A 40 -4.23 2.75 -1.56
C LEU A 40 -3.61 2.34 -0.22
N LEU A 41 -4.22 2.73 0.89
CA LEU A 41 -3.80 2.41 2.26
C LEU A 41 -5.00 2.30 3.22
N GLU A 42 -4.82 1.71 4.40
CA GLU A 42 -5.84 1.73 5.44
C GLU A 42 -5.90 3.10 6.14
N ALA A 43 -7.11 3.54 6.48
CA ALA A 43 -7.28 4.69 7.35
C ALA A 43 -6.67 4.38 8.72
N ARG A 44 -6.05 5.40 9.34
CA ARG A 44 -5.26 5.21 10.57
C ARG A 44 -4.16 4.17 10.41
N ALA A 45 -3.52 4.13 9.23
CA ALA A 45 -2.23 3.49 9.07
C ALA A 45 -1.24 4.01 10.12
N PHE A 46 -0.18 3.24 10.37
CA PHE A 46 0.84 3.66 11.32
C PHE A 46 1.39 5.05 10.94
N PRO A 47 1.57 5.99 11.89
CA PRO A 47 1.81 7.40 11.55
C PRO A 47 3.00 7.62 10.61
N SER A 48 4.10 6.88 10.77
CA SER A 48 5.26 7.02 9.88
C SER A 48 4.96 6.59 8.44
N ASP A 49 4.12 5.58 8.23
CA ASP A 49 3.73 5.07 6.92
C ASP A 49 2.82 6.08 6.21
N HIS A 50 1.89 6.68 6.96
CA HIS A 50 1.06 7.78 6.45
C HIS A 50 1.91 8.95 5.95
N TYR A 51 2.85 9.44 6.76
CA TYR A 51 3.75 10.53 6.36
C TYR A 51 4.70 10.14 5.22
N ALA A 52 5.13 8.88 5.16
CA ALA A 52 5.94 8.38 4.05
C ALA A 52 5.16 8.44 2.73
N VAL A 53 3.90 7.99 2.71
CA VAL A 53 3.03 8.10 1.52
C VAL A 53 2.79 9.56 1.16
N GLU A 54 2.42 10.40 2.14
CA GLU A 54 2.14 11.82 1.91
C GLU A 54 3.31 12.55 1.24
N SER A 55 4.52 12.34 1.78
CA SER A 55 5.73 12.96 1.24
C SER A 55 6.12 12.40 -0.14
N GLN A 56 5.90 11.11 -0.42
CA GLN A 56 6.14 10.52 -1.74
C GLN A 56 5.18 11.06 -2.81
N ILE A 57 3.91 11.25 -2.46
CA ILE A 57 2.92 11.88 -3.34
C ILE A 57 3.35 13.31 -3.68
N ARG A 58 3.67 14.11 -2.66
CA ARG A 58 4.11 15.51 -2.84
C ARG A 58 5.40 15.59 -3.65
N LEU A 59 6.36 14.69 -3.41
CA LEU A 59 7.63 14.62 -4.15
C LEU A 59 7.41 14.38 -5.66
N ARG A 60 6.31 13.73 -6.04
CA ARG A 60 5.92 13.51 -7.44
C ARG A 60 5.03 14.63 -8.01
N GLY A 61 4.78 15.69 -7.26
CA GLY A 61 3.98 16.85 -7.68
C GLY A 61 2.48 16.64 -7.63
N PHE A 62 2.00 15.61 -6.94
CA PHE A 62 0.57 15.33 -6.77
C PHE A 62 0.06 15.85 -5.42
N ASP A 63 -1.25 16.08 -5.35
CA ASP A 63 -1.94 16.45 -4.12
C ASP A 63 -2.36 15.19 -3.32
N PRO A 64 -1.92 15.05 -2.05
CA PRO A 64 -2.37 13.98 -1.16
C PRO A 64 -3.88 13.85 -1.04
N GLN A 65 -4.65 14.95 -1.06
CA GLN A 65 -6.11 14.87 -0.94
C GLN A 65 -6.76 14.04 -2.06
N HIS A 66 -6.15 14.04 -3.24
CA HIS A 66 -6.66 13.36 -4.43
C HIS A 66 -5.91 12.04 -4.75
N SER A 67 -4.73 11.85 -4.16
CA SER A 67 -3.82 10.76 -4.49
C SER A 67 -3.62 9.77 -3.35
N MET A 68 -4.14 10.07 -2.16
CA MET A 68 -4.06 9.20 -1.00
C MET A 68 -5.43 8.58 -0.76
N LEU A 69 -5.63 7.37 -1.27
CA LEU A 69 -6.90 6.65 -1.16
C LEU A 69 -6.91 5.82 0.13
N MET A 70 -7.58 6.33 1.16
CA MET A 70 -7.66 5.70 2.48
C MET A 70 -8.96 4.91 2.65
N LEU A 71 -8.84 3.62 2.99
CA LEU A 71 -10.00 2.77 3.31
C LEU A 71 -10.32 2.82 4.79
N SER A 72 -11.55 3.24 5.13
CA SER A 72 -12.06 3.21 6.50
C SER A 72 -12.99 2.01 6.72
N PRO A 73 -13.00 1.42 7.93
CA PRO A 73 -14.05 0.48 8.32
C PRO A 73 -15.45 1.08 8.13
N ARG A 74 -16.42 0.20 7.94
CA ARG A 74 -17.84 0.58 7.93
C ARG A 74 -18.24 1.15 9.29
N GLU A 75 -19.32 1.94 9.33
CA GLU A 75 -19.84 2.48 10.58
C GLU A 75 -20.13 1.35 11.59
N GLY A 76 -19.62 1.51 12.82
CA GLY A 76 -19.74 0.50 13.87
C GLY A 76 -18.69 -0.62 13.82
N GLU A 77 -17.83 -0.68 12.80
CA GLU A 77 -16.77 -1.67 12.68
C GLU A 77 -15.39 -1.07 13.04
N ALA A 78 -14.52 -1.89 13.64
CA ALA A 78 -13.14 -1.50 13.91
C ALA A 78 -12.16 -1.95 12.81
N THR A 79 -12.54 -2.97 12.02
CA THR A 79 -11.69 -3.67 11.04
C THR A 79 -12.23 -3.52 9.63
N LEU A 80 -11.37 -3.56 8.63
CA LEU A 80 -11.78 -3.54 7.22
C LEU A 80 -12.22 -4.93 6.78
N ARG A 81 -13.33 -5.05 6.05
CA ARG A 81 -13.68 -6.32 5.42
C ARG A 81 -12.82 -6.51 4.17
N THR A 82 -12.27 -7.71 3.96
CA THR A 82 -11.51 -8.04 2.74
C THR A 82 -12.32 -7.72 1.48
N ALA A 83 -13.63 -7.98 1.48
CA ALA A 83 -14.52 -7.66 0.37
C ALA A 83 -14.50 -6.16 -0.01
N ASP A 84 -14.46 -5.27 0.98
CA ASP A 84 -14.46 -3.82 0.76
C ASP A 84 -13.12 -3.36 0.14
N ILE A 85 -12.01 -3.98 0.57
CA ILE A 85 -10.68 -3.74 -0.01
C ILE A 85 -10.65 -4.18 -1.48
N LEU A 86 -11.18 -5.38 -1.76
CA LEU A 86 -11.22 -5.93 -3.12
C LEU A 86 -12.15 -5.10 -4.03
N GLU A 87 -13.29 -4.64 -3.51
CA GLU A 87 -14.21 -3.77 -4.23
C GLU A 87 -13.58 -2.41 -4.57
N ALA A 88 -12.84 -1.81 -3.63
CA ALA A 88 -12.10 -0.56 -3.88
C ALA A 88 -11.04 -0.74 -4.97
N ILE A 89 -10.26 -1.84 -4.93
CA ILE A 89 -9.30 -2.17 -5.99
C ILE A 89 -10.02 -2.39 -7.32
N GLU A 90 -11.18 -3.06 -7.31
CA GLU A 90 -11.94 -3.33 -8.53
C GLU A 90 -12.40 -2.04 -9.21
N LYS A 91 -12.96 -1.11 -8.42
CA LYS A 91 -13.52 0.16 -8.87
C LYS A 91 -12.45 1.19 -9.26
N GLU A 92 -11.40 1.33 -8.47
CA GLU A 92 -10.42 2.41 -8.62
C GLU A 92 -9.06 1.95 -9.17
N GLY A 93 -8.91 0.66 -9.43
CA GLY A 93 -7.64 0.02 -9.78
C GLY A 93 -6.91 0.63 -10.97
N GLU A 94 -7.61 1.26 -11.92
CA GLU A 94 -6.97 1.96 -13.05
C GLU A 94 -6.24 3.24 -12.63
N SER A 95 -6.68 3.86 -11.54
CA SER A 95 -6.10 5.08 -10.97
C SER A 95 -5.07 4.82 -9.87
N ILE A 96 -5.00 3.58 -9.35
CA ILE A 96 -4.08 3.17 -8.30
C ILE A 96 -2.73 2.79 -8.89
N ALA A 97 -1.66 3.46 -8.45
CA ALA A 97 -0.29 3.20 -8.84
C ALA A 97 0.42 2.20 -7.92
N VAL A 98 0.04 2.16 -6.64
CA VAL A 98 0.59 1.26 -5.61
C VAL A 98 -0.50 0.93 -4.59
N VAL A 99 -0.59 -0.34 -4.19
CA VAL A 99 -1.35 -0.77 -2.99
C VAL A 99 -0.37 -0.96 -1.85
N MET A 100 -0.52 -0.19 -0.77
CA MET A 100 0.35 -0.20 0.40
C MET A 100 -0.50 -0.38 1.66
N LEU A 101 -0.69 -1.63 2.07
CA LEU A 101 -1.36 -2.00 3.31
C LEU A 101 -0.37 -2.62 4.28
N SER A 102 -0.61 -2.46 5.58
CA SER A 102 0.07 -3.27 6.59
C SER A 102 -0.25 -4.75 6.40
N GLY A 103 0.67 -5.64 6.82
CA GLY A 103 0.36 -7.08 6.89
C GLY A 103 -0.58 -7.38 8.07
N VAL A 104 -0.25 -6.80 9.22
CA VAL A 104 -1.09 -6.78 10.42
C VAL A 104 -1.24 -5.34 10.87
N GLN A 105 -2.48 -4.89 11.08
CA GLN A 105 -2.77 -3.53 11.49
C GLN A 105 -2.37 -3.32 12.96
N TYR A 106 -1.55 -2.29 13.24
CA TYR A 106 -0.89 -2.10 14.55
C TYR A 106 -1.82 -1.85 15.74
N TYR A 107 -2.97 -1.22 15.50
CA TYR A 107 -3.97 -0.86 16.50
C TYR A 107 -5.03 -1.94 16.70
N THR A 108 -5.57 -2.49 15.61
CA THR A 108 -6.67 -3.47 15.68
C THR A 108 -6.18 -4.91 15.77
N GLY A 109 -4.90 -5.18 15.44
CA GLY A 109 -4.36 -6.52 15.33
C GLY A 109 -4.88 -7.31 14.12
N GLN A 110 -5.61 -6.65 13.22
CA GLN A 110 -6.19 -7.32 12.05
C GLN A 110 -5.10 -7.81 11.10
N LEU A 111 -5.10 -9.11 10.82
CA LEU A 111 -4.33 -9.71 9.72
C LEU A 111 -5.09 -9.54 8.40
N PHE A 112 -4.47 -8.89 7.42
CA PHE A 112 -5.04 -8.75 6.10
C PHE A 112 -4.74 -9.98 5.21
N ASP A 113 -5.68 -10.32 4.33
CA ASP A 113 -5.47 -11.35 3.30
C ASP A 113 -4.58 -10.82 2.18
N MET A 114 -3.27 -10.79 2.45
CA MET A 114 -2.26 -10.28 1.52
C MET A 114 -2.28 -11.02 0.19
N ALA A 115 -2.63 -12.31 0.16
CA ALA A 115 -2.66 -13.10 -1.06
C ALA A 115 -3.80 -12.63 -1.99
N ALA A 116 -5.02 -12.53 -1.46
CA ALA A 116 -6.17 -12.05 -2.23
C ALA A 116 -5.98 -10.61 -2.73
N ILE A 117 -5.50 -9.72 -1.85
CA ILE A 117 -5.26 -8.31 -2.17
C ILE A 117 -4.18 -8.16 -3.25
N THR A 118 -3.06 -8.88 -3.12
CA THR A 118 -1.97 -8.84 -4.11
C THR A 118 -2.46 -9.33 -5.48
N GLN A 119 -3.27 -10.39 -5.53
CA GLN A 119 -3.85 -10.88 -6.78
C GLN A 119 -4.78 -9.84 -7.42
N ALA A 120 -5.65 -9.20 -6.64
CA ALA A 120 -6.55 -8.15 -7.15
C ALA A 120 -5.76 -6.94 -7.68
N GLY A 121 -4.75 -6.48 -6.94
CA GLY A 121 -3.88 -5.38 -7.37
C GLY A 121 -3.13 -5.70 -8.67
N HIS A 122 -2.59 -6.91 -8.81
CA HIS A 122 -1.95 -7.35 -10.05
C HIS A 122 -2.92 -7.37 -11.24
N LYS A 123 -4.16 -7.86 -11.06
CA LYS A 123 -5.17 -7.87 -12.13
C LYS A 123 -5.49 -6.48 -12.68
N LYS A 124 -5.40 -5.44 -11.85
CA LYS A 124 -5.65 -4.04 -12.21
C LYS A 124 -4.40 -3.25 -12.61
N GLY A 125 -3.24 -3.89 -12.61
CA GLY A 125 -1.97 -3.23 -12.93
C GLY A 125 -1.50 -2.24 -11.86
N CYS A 126 -1.96 -2.39 -10.61
CA CYS A 126 -1.57 -1.54 -9.48
C CYS A 126 -0.10 -1.73 -9.06
N PHE A 127 0.63 -2.65 -9.68
CA PHE A 127 2.07 -2.80 -9.53
C PHE A 127 2.67 -2.82 -10.93
N ARG A 128 3.49 -1.82 -11.26
CA ARG A 128 4.27 -1.87 -12.50
C ARG A 128 5.35 -2.94 -12.35
N ARG A 129 5.20 -4.05 -13.07
CA ARG A 129 6.32 -4.97 -13.32
C ARG A 129 7.34 -4.26 -14.21
N PHE A 130 8.62 -4.54 -13.95
CA PHE A 130 9.71 -4.22 -14.87
C PHE A 130 9.58 -5.06 -16.14
#